data_AF-A0A124FWT0-F1
#
_entry.id   AF-A0A124FWT0-F1
#
_cell.length_a   1.000
_cell.length_b   1.000
_cell.length_c   1.000
_cell.angle_alpha   90.00
_cell.angle_beta   90.00
_cell.angle_gamma   90.00
#
_symmetry.space_group_name_H-M   'P 1'
#
loop_
_entity.id
_entity.type
_entity.pdbx_description
1 polymer ?
#
loop_
_entity_poly.entity_id
_entity_poly.type
_entity_poly.pdbx_seq_one_letter_code
_entity_poly.pdbx_strand_id
1 'polypeptide(L)' 'IEQIMKKDKLYHLVAGFVIAFAISFWRPGEAIFSAMAAGVLKEVYDKYGKKTEADPLDAIATTVGGIIGAVASILIQNVF' A
#
# COMPACT_ATOMS: atom_id res chain seq x y z
N ILE A 1 -18.38 -12.84 7.83
CA ILE A 1 -17.29 -13.24 6.91
C ILE A 1 -16.97 -12.08 5.96
N GLU A 2 -17.95 -11.58 5.20
CA GLU A 2 -17.74 -10.48 4.23
C GLU A 2 -17.20 -9.17 4.87
N GLN A 3 -17.69 -8.78 6.06
CA GLN A 3 -17.21 -7.59 6.79
C GLN A 3 -15.73 -7.68 7.21
N ILE A 4 -15.25 -8.87 7.61
CA ILE A 4 -13.85 -9.07 8.04
C ILE A 4 -12.93 -8.93 6.84
N MET A 5 -13.32 -9.54 5.71
CA MET A 5 -12.61 -9.50 4.45
C MET A 5 -12.54 -8.08 3.83
N LYS A 6 -13.58 -7.25 4.05
CA LYS A 6 -13.56 -5.82 3.67
C LYS A 6 -12.62 -4.99 4.53
N LYS A 7 -12.58 -5.27 5.84
CA LYS A 7 -11.74 -4.54 6.79
C LYS A 7 -10.24 -4.81 6.57
N ASP A 8 -9.89 -6.04 6.21
CA ASP A 8 -8.52 -6.44 5.90
C ASP A 8 -7.96 -5.67 4.70
N LYS A 9 -8.72 -5.66 3.60
CA LYS A 9 -8.37 -4.91 2.38
C LYS A 9 -8.27 -3.40 2.61
N LEU A 10 -9.10 -2.87 3.50
CA LEU A 10 -9.00 -1.47 3.91
C LEU A 10 -7.68 -1.17 4.63
N TYR A 11 -7.18 -2.09 5.47
CA TYR A 11 -5.87 -1.91 6.11
C TYR A 11 -4.73 -1.94 5.10
N HIS A 12 -4.78 -2.82 4.10
CA HIS A 12 -3.82 -2.84 3.01
C HIS A 12 -3.84 -1.55 2.20
N LEU A 13 -5.03 -1.04 1.86
CA LEU A 13 -5.21 0.26 1.22
C LEU A 13 -4.59 1.39 2.06
N VAL A 14 -4.89 1.46 3.35
CA VAL A 14 -4.37 2.50 4.25
C VAL A 14 -2.85 2.39 4.41
N ALA A 15 -2.31 1.17 4.52
CA ALA A 15 -0.87 0.95 4.62
C ALA A 15 -0.15 1.46 3.36
N GLY A 16 -0.66 1.11 2.18
CA GLY A 16 -0.17 1.63 0.91
C GLY A 16 -0.18 3.15 0.85
N PHE A 17 -1.31 3.76 1.25
CA PHE A 17 -1.46 5.20 1.33
C PHE A 17 -0.37 5.83 2.19
N VAL A 18 -0.20 5.37 3.44
CA VAL A 18 0.75 5.97 4.38
C VAL A 18 2.19 5.84 3.87
N ILE A 19 2.57 4.66 3.34
CA ILE A 19 3.92 4.41 2.82
C ILE A 19 4.24 5.37 1.68
N ALA A 20 3.39 5.43 0.65
CA ALA A 20 3.64 6.27 -0.51
C ALA A 20 3.51 7.75 -0.17
N PHE A 21 2.56 8.14 0.68
CA PHE A 21 2.38 9.52 1.11
C PHE A 21 3.64 10.06 1.78
N ALA A 22 4.21 9.29 2.70
CA ALA A 22 5.45 9.66 3.39
C ALA A 22 6.64 9.73 2.42
N ILE A 23 6.85 8.68 1.61
CA ILE A 23 8.01 8.63 0.69
C ILE A 23 7.93 9.73 -0.38
N SER A 24 6.71 10.08 -0.82
CA SER A 24 6.49 11.11 -1.83
C SER A 24 6.91 12.52 -1.40
N PHE A 25 7.08 12.80 -0.10
CA PHE A 25 7.64 14.07 0.38
C PHE A 25 9.11 14.27 0.00
N TRP A 26 9.88 13.19 -0.13
CA TRP A 26 11.31 13.28 -0.41
C TRP A 26 11.68 12.71 -1.78
N ARG A 27 11.01 11.64 -2.20
CA ARG A 27 11.32 10.87 -3.40
C ARG A 27 10.03 10.47 -4.13
N PRO A 28 9.30 11.42 -4.74
CA PRO A 28 8.02 11.16 -5.41
C PRO A 28 8.11 10.06 -6.49
N GLY A 29 9.24 9.98 -7.20
CA GLY A 29 9.47 8.91 -8.19
C GLY A 29 9.51 7.49 -7.62
N GLU A 30 9.74 7.32 -6.31
CA GLU A 30 9.86 6.01 -5.64
C GLU A 30 8.64 5.67 -4.77
N ALA A 31 7.71 6.60 -4.60
CA ALA A 31 6.56 6.45 -3.70
C ALA A 31 5.64 5.27 -4.08
N ILE A 32 5.33 5.11 -5.37
CA ILE A 32 4.48 4.01 -5.82
C ILE A 32 5.26 2.68 -5.77
N PHE A 33 6.53 2.67 -6.18
CA PHE A 33 7.37 1.47 -6.15
C PHE A 33 7.53 0.92 -4.73
N SER A 34 7.69 1.79 -3.74
CA SER A 34 7.79 1.39 -2.33
C SER A 34 6.49 0.79 -1.78
N ALA A 35 5.32 1.36 -2.11
CA ALA A 35 4.04 0.76 -1.75
C ALA A 35 3.81 -0.60 -2.43
N MET A 36 4.15 -0.72 -3.73
CA MET A 36 4.10 -1.99 -4.45
C MET A 36 5.03 -3.04 -3.83
N ALA A 37 6.28 -2.67 -3.55
CA ALA A 37 7.24 -3.55 -2.92
C ALA A 37 6.75 -3.99 -1.54
N ALA A 38 6.18 -3.09 -0.73
CA ALA A 38 5.61 -3.43 0.56
C ALA A 38 4.44 -4.43 0.44
N GLY A 39 3.54 -4.23 -0.53
CA GLY A 39 2.45 -5.16 -0.81
C GLY A 39 2.95 -6.55 -1.20
N VAL A 40 3.88 -6.63 -2.16
CA VAL A 40 4.47 -7.91 -2.60
C VAL A 40 5.26 -8.60 -1.49
N LEU A 41 6.09 -7.86 -0.74
CA LEU A 41 6.86 -8.41 0.38
C LEU A 41 5.94 -8.96 1.48
N LYS A 42 4.79 -8.33 1.71
CA LYS A 42 3.79 -8.82 2.66
C LYS A 42 3.20 -10.17 2.21
N GLU A 43 2.85 -10.32 0.94
CA GLU A 43 2.37 -11.58 0.37
C GLU A 43 3.43 -12.70 0.44
N VAL A 44 4.68 -12.36 0.13
CA VAL A 44 5.82 -13.28 0.26
C VAL A 44 5.98 -13.71 1.73
N TYR A 45 5.88 -12.77 2.68
CA TYR A 45 5.95 -13.08 4.10
C TYR A 45 4.79 -13.94 4.58
N ASP A 46 3.58 -13.73 4.09
CA ASP A 46 2.43 -14.55 4.46
C ASP A 46 2.59 -15.98 3.95
N LYS A 47 3.01 -16.15 2.70
CA LYS A 47 3.22 -17.47 2.10
C LYS A 47 4.36 -18.25 2.75
N TYR A 48 5.51 -17.62 2.97
CA TYR A 48 6.73 -18.33 3.42
C TYR A 48 6.97 -18.21 4.93
N GLY A 49 6.63 -17.08 5.54
CA GLY A 49 6.83 -16.82 6.97
C GLY A 49 5.68 -17.33 7.82
N LYS A 50 4.44 -16.89 7.53
CA LYS A 50 3.25 -17.32 8.28
C LYS A 50 2.64 -18.62 7.79
N LYS A 51 3.00 -19.09 6.58
CA LYS A 51 2.43 -20.27 5.91
C LYS A 51 0.91 -20.15 5.72
N THR A 52 0.43 -18.93 5.50
CA THR A 52 -0.95 -18.64 5.10
C THR A 52 -1.01 -18.49 3.57
N GLU A 53 -2.19 -18.66 2.99
CA GLU A 53 -2.39 -18.40 1.56
C GLU A 53 -2.10 -16.94 1.24
N ALA A 54 -1.47 -16.70 0.10
CA ALA A 54 -1.26 -15.35 -0.42
C ALA A 54 -2.58 -14.84 -1.04
N ASP A 55 -2.96 -13.60 -0.74
CA ASP A 55 -4.07 -12.89 -1.39
C ASP A 55 -3.49 -11.76 -2.28
N PRO A 56 -3.37 -11.98 -3.60
CA PRO A 56 -2.93 -10.93 -4.53
C PRO A 56 -3.77 -9.64 -4.46
N LEU A 57 -5.00 -9.71 -3.96
CA LEU A 57 -5.87 -8.55 -3.80
C LEU A 57 -5.36 -7.60 -2.71
N ASP A 58 -4.59 -8.09 -1.73
CA ASP A 58 -3.98 -7.27 -0.68
C ASP A 58 -2.79 -6.47 -1.22
N ALA A 59 -1.98 -7.08 -2.09
CA ALA A 59 -0.95 -6.36 -2.84
C ALA A 59 -1.54 -5.30 -3.78
N ILE A 60 -2.66 -5.60 -4.44
CA ILE A 60 -3.39 -4.63 -5.28
C ILE A 60 -3.96 -3.50 -4.42
N ALA A 61 -4.61 -3.80 -3.30
CA ALA A 61 -5.14 -2.80 -2.38
C ALA A 61 -4.02 -1.89 -1.86
N THR A 62 -2.88 -2.46 -1.47
CA THR A 62 -1.69 -1.69 -1.07
C THR A 62 -1.19 -0.78 -2.20
N THR A 63 -1.17 -1.26 -3.44
CA THR A 63 -0.75 -0.46 -4.60
C THR A 63 -1.72 0.69 -4.88
N VAL A 64 -3.03 0.44 -4.84
CA VAL A 64 -4.06 1.48 -5.03
C VAL A 64 -3.96 2.54 -3.93
N GLY A 65 -3.80 2.12 -2.68
CA GLY A 65 -3.54 2.99 -1.56
C GLY A 65 -2.31 3.87 -1.81
N GLY A 66 -1.23 3.26 -2.28
CA GLY A 66 0.02 3.94 -2.64
C GLY A 66 -0.15 5.03 -3.70
N ILE A 67 -0.92 4.76 -4.76
CA ILE A 67 -1.23 5.77 -5.79
C ILE A 67 -1.97 6.96 -5.16
N ILE A 68 -3.00 6.71 -4.36
CA ILE A 68 -3.78 7.76 -3.69
C ILE A 68 -2.87 8.57 -2.75
N GLY A 69 -2.02 7.90 -1.97
CA GLY A 69 -1.08 8.55 -1.05
C GLY A 69 -0.05 9.41 -1.76
N ALA A 70 0.55 8.92 -2.84
CA ALA A 70 1.51 9.68 -3.63
C ALA A 70 0.87 10.93 -4.23
N VAL A 71 -0.31 10.79 -4.85
CA VAL A 71 -1.06 11.92 -5.43
C VAL A 71 -1.42 12.94 -4.36
N ALA A 72 -1.95 12.51 -3.22
CA ALA A 72 -2.32 13.41 -2.12
C ALA A 72 -1.10 14.19 -1.61
N SER A 73 0.04 13.51 -1.42
CA SER A 73 1.29 14.15 -0.99
C SER A 73 1.80 15.17 -2.01
N ILE A 74 1.78 14.83 -3.31
CA ILE A 74 2.18 15.76 -4.38
C ILE A 74 1.25 16.98 -4.41
N LEU A 75 -0.06 16.78 -4.30
CA LEU A 75 -1.02 17.89 -4.29
C LEU A 75 -0.78 18.83 -3.10
N ILE A 76 -0.58 18.28 -1.90
CA ILE A 76 -0.27 19.08 -0.71
C ILE A 76 1.01 19.89 -0.91
N GLN A 77 2.07 19.28 -1.44
CA GLN A 77 3.35 19.96 -1.68
C GLN A 77 3.30 21.02 -2.78
N ASN A 78 2.31 20.99 -3.68
CA ASN A 78 2.14 22.00 -4.74
C ASN A 78 1.11 23.08 -4.40
N VAL A 79 0.32 22.90 -3.34
CA VAL A 79 -0.68 23.87 -2.87
C VAL A 79 -0.11 24.79 -1.78
N PHE A 80 0.82 24.30 -0.97
CA PHE A 80 1.49 25.04 0.11
C PHE A 80 2.95 25.33 -0.25
#